data_AF-A0A4Q3N9W0-F1
#
_entry.id   AF-A0A4Q3N9W0-F1
#
_cell.length_a   1.000
_cell.length_b   1.000
_cell.length_c   1.000
_cell.angle_alpha   90.00
_cell.angle_beta   90.00
_cell.angle_gamma   90.00
#
_symmetry.space_group_name_H-M   'P 1'
#
loop_
_entity.id
_entity.type
_entity.pdbx_description
1 polymer ?
#
loop_
_entity_poly.entity_id
_entity_poly.type
_entity_poly.pdbx_seq_one_letter_code
_entity_poly.pdbx_strand_id
1 'polypeptide(L)' 'MTTVYDFTARQIDGQDIPLSTFRGQVLLIVNTASACGFTPQFGGLETLHKAYADKGLAVLGFP' A
#
# COMPACT_ATOMS: atom_id res chain seq x y z
N MET A 1 -10.38 15.56 -13.87
CA MET A 1 -10.89 14.28 -13.35
C MET A 1 -9.90 13.83 -12.28
N THR A 2 -10.36 13.57 -11.06
CA THR A 2 -9.47 13.21 -9.94
C THR A 2 -9.07 11.74 -10.03
N THR A 3 -7.80 11.45 -9.78
CA THR A 3 -7.20 10.13 -9.77
C THR A 3 -6.46 9.88 -8.46
N VAL A 4 -6.01 8.65 -8.24
CA VAL A 4 -5.19 8.32 -7.05
C VAL A 4 -3.90 9.16 -6.96
N TYR A 5 -3.38 9.64 -8.08
CA TYR A 5 -2.14 10.40 -8.14
C TYR A 5 -2.26 11.85 -7.64
N ASP A 6 -3.48 12.32 -7.40
CA ASP A 6 -3.74 13.67 -6.88
C ASP A 6 -3.65 13.74 -5.34
N PHE A 7 -3.46 12.60 -4.67
CA PHE A 7 -3.44 12.49 -3.22
C PHE A 7 -2.02 12.30 -2.66
N THR A 8 -1.86 12.69 -1.40
CA THR A 8 -0.67 12.49 -0.58
C THR A 8 -1.06 11.70 0.67
N ALA A 9 -0.21 10.76 1.08
CA ALA A 9 -0.38 9.99 2.30
C ALA A 9 0.71 10.35 3.31
N ARG A 10 0.41 10.21 4.60
CA ARG A 10 1.40 10.32 5.68
C ARG A 10 1.97 8.93 5.96
N GLN A 11 3.28 8.77 5.85
CA GLN A 11 4.00 7.55 6.19
C GLN A 11 4.07 7.34 7.70
N ILE A 12 4.40 6.12 8.12
CA ILE A 12 4.51 5.75 9.54
C ILE A 12 5.63 6.50 10.29
N ASP A 13 6.65 6.97 9.56
CA ASP A 13 7.74 7.81 10.08
C ASP A 13 7.37 9.30 10.16
N GLY A 14 6.14 9.65 9.78
CA GLY A 14 5.64 11.01 9.80
C GLY A 14 5.99 11.84 8.57
N GLN A 15 6.60 11.29 7.52
CA GLN A 15 6.84 12.02 6.27
C GLN A 15 5.66 11.90 5.29
N ASP A 16 5.42 12.93 4.49
CA ASP A 16 4.41 12.88 3.44
C ASP A 16 4.95 12.20 2.17
N ILE A 17 4.17 11.30 1.57
CA ILE A 17 4.46 10.64 0.29
C ILE A 17 3.34 10.91 -0.72
N PRO A 18 3.62 11.59 -1.83
CA PRO A 18 2.67 11.72 -2.93
C PRO A 18 2.40 10.36 -3.56
N LEU A 19 1.12 10.00 -3.75
CA LEU A 19 0.77 8.71 -4.38
C LEU A 19 1.12 8.68 -5.88
N SER A 20 1.39 9.84 -6.48
CA SER A 20 1.98 9.97 -7.82
C SER A 20 3.33 9.26 -7.98
N THR A 21 4.06 9.01 -6.88
CA THR A 21 5.32 8.25 -6.86
C THR A 21 5.15 6.82 -7.38
N PHE A 22 3.97 6.24 -7.23
CA PHE A 22 3.68 4.87 -7.67
C PHE A 22 3.07 4.80 -9.08
N ARG A 23 3.23 5.86 -9.89
CA ARG A 23 2.68 5.90 -11.24
C ARG A 23 3.25 4.79 -12.11
N GLY A 24 2.36 4.08 -12.81
CA GLY A 24 2.71 2.94 -13.66
C GLY A 24 2.73 1.60 -12.93
N GLN A 25 2.48 1.59 -11.62
CA GLN A 25 2.30 0.37 -10.84
C GLN A 25 0.82 0.05 -10.65
N VAL A 26 0.53 -1.24 -10.45
CA VAL A 26 -0.76 -1.69 -9.92
C VAL A 26 -0.74 -1.47 -8.41
N LEU A 27 -1.76 -0.78 -7.89
CA LEU A 27 -1.86 -0.45 -6.47
C LEU A 27 -2.88 -1.35 -5.77
N LEU A 28 -2.43 -2.04 -4.72
CA LEU A 28 -3.32 -2.67 -3.73
C LEU A 28 -3.28 -1.85 -2.43
N ILE A 29 -4.33 -1.06 -2.20
CA ILE A 29 -4.46 -0.21 -1.01
C ILE A 29 -5.32 -0.95 0.03
N VAL A 30 -4.79 -1.14 1.23
CA VAL A 30 -5.44 -1.95 2.28
C VAL A 30 -5.51 -1.14 3.58
N ASN A 31 -6.70 -1.00 4.13
CA ASN A 31 -6.84 -0.56 5.52
C ASN A 31 -6.49 -1.74 6.45
N THR A 32 -5.56 -1.53 7.36
CA THR A 32 -4.97 -2.57 8.22
C THR A 32 -5.21 -2.25 9.68
N ALA A 33 -5.15 -3.24 10.56
CA ALA A 33 -5.23 -3.02 12.00
C ALA A 33 -4.39 -4.08 12.70
N SER A 34 -3.58 -3.67 13.69
CA SER A 34 -2.68 -4.58 14.43
C SER A 34 -3.37 -5.32 15.58
N ALA A 35 -4.46 -4.77 16.10
CA ALA A 35 -5.21 -5.29 17.25
C ALA A 35 -6.52 -6.00 16.87
N CYS A 36 -6.61 -6.52 15.64
CA CYS A 36 -7.80 -7.21 15.13
C CYS A 36 -7.51 -8.71 14.91
N GLY A 37 -8.54 -9.56 14.91
CA GLY A 37 -8.40 -10.99 14.61
C GLY A 37 -7.87 -11.31 13.20
N PHE A 38 -7.69 -10.29 12.36
CA PHE A 38 -7.22 -10.41 10.99
C PHE A 38 -5.73 -10.11 10.80
N THR A 39 -4.94 -9.89 11.86
CA THR A 39 -3.46 -9.73 11.77
C THR A 39 -2.76 -10.83 10.93
N PRO A 40 -3.22 -12.10 10.89
CA PRO A 40 -2.64 -13.10 9.99
C PRO A 40 -2.64 -12.72 8.49
N GLN A 41 -3.49 -11.78 8.07
CA GLN A 41 -3.57 -11.32 6.67
C GLN A 41 -2.28 -10.63 6.19
N PHE A 42 -1.46 -10.06 7.09
CA PHE A 42 -0.19 -9.44 6.72
C PHE A 42 0.75 -10.43 6.02
N GLY A 43 0.75 -11.71 6.42
CA GLY A 43 1.57 -12.73 5.75
C GLY A 43 1.14 -12.99 4.31
N GLY A 44 -0.17 -12.94 4.04
CA GLY A 44 -0.70 -13.05 2.67
C GLY A 44 -0.36 -11.85 1.80
N LEU A 45 -0.49 -10.64 2.36
CA LEU A 45 -0.12 -9.39 1.68
C LEU A 45 1.37 -9.34 1.34
N GLU A 46 2.23 -9.77 2.27
CA GLU A 46 3.68 -9.87 2.05
C GLU A 46 4.02 -10.90 0.96
N THR A 47 3.35 -12.06 0.97
CA THR A 47 3.54 -13.09 -0.06
C THR A 47 3.16 -12.57 -1.44
N LEU A 48 2.04 -11.85 -1.52
CA LEU A 48 1.57 -11.23 -2.76
C LEU A 48 2.53 -10.15 -3.25
N HIS A 49 3.02 -9.28 -2.36
CA HIS A 49 4.01 -8.27 -2.72
C HIS A 49 5.29 -8.93 -3.27
N LYS A 50 5.87 -9.90 -2.56
CA LYS A 50 7.07 -10.63 -3.01
C LYS A 50 6.88 -11.30 -4.38
N ALA A 51 5.69 -11.85 -4.65
CA ALA A 51 5.42 -12.55 -5.90
C ALA A 51 5.27 -11.61 -7.12
N TYR A 52 4.91 -10.34 -6.91
CA TYR A 52 4.50 -9.44 -8.00
C TYR A 52 5.17 -8.06 -7.98
N ALA A 53 6.01 -7.72 -6.99
CA ALA A 53 6.71 -6.43 -6.91
C ALA A 53 7.53 -6.14 -8.18
N ASP A 54 8.31 -7.12 -8.64
CA ASP A 54 9.11 -7.02 -9.87
C ASP A 54 8.26 -6.92 -11.15
N LYS A 55 6.96 -7.25 -11.05
CA LYS A 55 5.97 -7.11 -12.13
C LYS A 55 5.16 -5.82 -12.02
N GLY A 56 5.52 -4.94 -11.08
CA GLY A 56 4.90 -3.62 -10.92
C GLY A 56 3.76 -3.56 -9.92
N LEU A 57 3.62 -4.51 -8.98
CA LEU A 57 2.65 -4.41 -7.89
C LEU A 57 3.23 -3.66 -6.67
N ALA A 58 2.50 -2.67 -6.16
CA ALA A 58 2.76 -2.06 -4.85
C ALA A 58 1.59 -2.30 -3.89
N VAL A 59 1.89 -2.76 -2.68
CA VAL A 59 0.91 -2.95 -1.60
C VAL A 59 1.10 -1.82 -0.58
N LEU A 60 0.05 -1.04 -0.33
CA LEU A 60 0.06 0.12 0.57
C LEU A 60 -0.86 -0.14 1.76
N GLY A 61 -0.27 -0.28 2.96
CA GLY A 61 -1.02 -0.50 4.20
C GLY A 61 -1.28 0.82 4.94
N PHE A 62 -2.54 1.03 5.34
CA PHE A 62 -3.00 2.19 6.10
C PHE A 62 -3.62 1.72 7.42
N PRO A 63 -3.00 1.97 8.59
CA PRO A 63 -3.55 1.57 9.89
C PRO A 63 -4.81 2.34 10.29
#